data_AF-A0A3F2RCK3-F1
#
_entry.id   AF-A0A3F2RCK3-F1
#
_cell.length_a   1.000
_cell.length_b   1.000
_cell.length_c   1.000
_cell.angle_alpha   90.00
_cell.angle_beta   90.00
_cell.angle_gamma   90.00
#
_symmetry.space_group_name_H-M   'P 1'
#
loop_
_entity.id
_entity.type
_entity.pdbx_description
1 polymer ?
#
loop_
_entity_poly.entity_id
_entity_poly.type
_entity_poly.pdbx_seq_one_letter_code
_entity_poly.pdbx_strand_id
1 'polypeptide(L)'
;MVGMAPASRADMQRLQEIFDQFLEQYQARMHVICPVREKFFLQVLEELIREVACECPERGLMLLRLRDELRLTIEAYQTLYHNSISYGRQKAVQAETGVGEFEGEIVRLKVEREQLVSKKRELAHK
;
A
#
# COMPACT_ATOMS: atom_id res chain seq x y z
N MET A 1 -20.07 11.07 -22.69
CA MET A 1 -21.03 12.14 -23.00
C MET A 1 -20.51 13.38 -22.30
N VAL A 2 -19.90 14.32 -23.03
CA VAL A 2 -19.49 15.62 -22.48
C VAL A 2 -20.37 16.63 -23.19
N GLY A 3 -21.37 17.15 -22.48
CA GLY A 3 -22.26 18.19 -22.98
C GLY A 3 -21.97 19.50 -22.24
N MET A 4 -22.10 20.63 -22.93
CA MET A 4 -22.05 21.95 -22.29
C MET A 4 -23.40 22.39 -21.71
N ALA A 5 -24.45 21.58 -21.92
CA ALA A 5 -25.75 21.82 -21.34
C ALA A 5 -25.75 21.39 -19.87
N PRO A 6 -26.34 22.19 -18.97
CA PRO A 6 -26.40 21.86 -17.55
C PRO A 6 -27.14 20.53 -17.33
N ALA A 7 -26.57 19.66 -16.49
CA ALA A 7 -27.16 18.38 -16.18
C ALA A 7 -28.53 18.51 -15.49
N SER A 8 -29.51 17.74 -15.93
CA SER A 8 -30.81 17.67 -15.25
C SER A 8 -30.78 16.69 -14.07
N ARG A 9 -31.78 16.78 -13.17
CA ARG A 9 -31.94 15.82 -12.07
C ARG A 9 -32.11 14.38 -12.58
N ALA A 10 -32.77 14.20 -13.72
CA ALA A 10 -32.94 12.88 -14.34
C ALA A 10 -31.61 12.33 -14.90
N ASP A 11 -30.73 13.21 -15.39
CA ASP A 11 -29.38 12.80 -15.83
C ASP A 11 -28.56 12.29 -14.64
N MET A 12 -28.64 12.98 -13.49
CA MET A 12 -27.94 12.53 -12.27
C MET A 12 -28.45 11.19 -11.76
N GLN A 13 -29.76 10.95 -11.78
CA GLN A 13 -30.32 9.64 -11.40
C GLN A 13 -29.83 8.52 -12.31
N ARG A 14 -29.85 8.73 -13.63
CA ARG A 14 -29.30 7.77 -14.59
C ARG A 14 -27.81 7.53 -14.39
N LEU A 15 -27.04 8.58 -14.12
CA LEU A 15 -25.61 8.47 -13.85
C LEU A 15 -25.35 7.63 -12.61
N GLN A 16 -26.12 7.83 -11.54
CA GLN A 16 -26.00 7.05 -10.31
C GLN A 16 -26.30 5.56 -10.58
N GLU A 17 -27.37 5.25 -11.30
CA GLU A 17 -27.71 3.86 -11.66
C GLU A 17 -26.62 3.19 -12.49
N ILE A 18 -26.08 3.88 -13.50
CA ILE A 18 -24.97 3.39 -14.34
C ILE A 18 -23.70 3.19 -13.50
N PHE A 19 -23.42 4.13 -12.60
CA PHE A 19 -22.26 4.06 -11.72
C PHE A 19 -22.33 2.85 -10.78
N ASP A 20 -23.49 2.62 -10.16
CA ASP A 20 -23.71 1.47 -9.29
C ASP A 20 -23.58 0.15 -10.08
N GLN A 21 -24.15 0.08 -11.29
CA GLN A 21 -23.97 -1.06 -12.20
C GLN A 21 -22.50 -1.31 -12.55
N PHE A 22 -21.71 -0.26 -12.80
CA PHE A 22 -20.29 -0.42 -13.06
C PHE A 22 -19.52 -0.89 -11.82
N LEU A 23 -19.85 -0.39 -10.63
CA LEU A 23 -19.22 -0.90 -9.41
C LEU A 23 -19.48 -2.40 -9.23
N GLU A 24 -20.70 -2.88 -9.49
CA GLU A 24 -21.05 -4.30 -9.45
C GLU A 24 -20.35 -5.10 -10.55
N GLN A 25 -20.44 -4.64 -11.80
CA GLN A 25 -19.87 -5.32 -12.97
C GLN A 25 -18.36 -5.52 -12.83
N TYR A 26 -17.66 -4.53 -12.31
CA TYR A 26 -16.21 -4.58 -12.10
C TYR A 26 -15.82 -5.07 -10.70
N GLN A 27 -16.78 -5.60 -9.93
CA GLN A 27 -16.57 -6.21 -8.61
C GLN A 27 -15.80 -5.27 -7.65
N ALA A 28 -16.15 -3.99 -7.68
CA ALA A 28 -15.57 -2.99 -6.81
C ALA A 28 -15.86 -3.34 -5.34
N ARG A 29 -14.81 -3.41 -4.52
CA ARG A 29 -14.95 -3.75 -3.11
C ARG A 29 -15.52 -2.57 -2.33
N MET A 30 -16.53 -2.84 -1.51
CA MET A 30 -17.16 -1.84 -0.65
C MET A 30 -16.27 -1.46 0.55
N HIS A 31 -15.44 -2.41 1.02
CA HIS A 31 -14.58 -2.25 2.19
C HIS A 31 -13.13 -2.37 1.76
N VAL A 32 -12.21 -1.71 2.50
CA VAL A 32 -10.76 -1.65 2.20
C VAL A 32 -10.47 -0.81 0.95
N ILE A 33 -9.19 -0.49 0.72
CA ILE A 33 -8.70 0.19 -0.48
C ILE A 33 -9.04 -0.65 -1.72
N CYS A 34 -9.75 -0.04 -2.68
CA CYS A 34 -10.16 -0.68 -3.93
C CYS A 34 -9.79 0.20 -5.13
N PRO A 35 -8.79 -0.19 -5.96
CA PRO A 35 -8.35 0.61 -7.10
C PRO A 35 -9.45 0.82 -8.16
N VAL A 36 -10.31 -0.18 -8.35
CA VAL A 36 -11.46 -0.10 -9.28
C VAL A 36 -12.43 0.99 -8.82
N ARG A 37 -12.79 0.96 -7.53
CA ARG A 37 -13.67 1.96 -6.93
C ARG A 37 -13.05 3.36 -7.00
N GLU A 38 -11.79 3.48 -6.58
CA GLU A 38 -11.03 4.73 -6.67
C GLU A 38 -11.07 5.33 -8.08
N LYS A 39 -10.81 4.51 -9.12
CA LYS A 39 -10.87 4.94 -10.52
C LYS A 39 -12.24 5.49 -10.91
N PHE A 40 -13.32 4.79 -10.57
CA PHE A 40 -14.68 5.25 -10.91
C PHE A 40 -15.04 6.54 -10.17
N PHE A 41 -14.73 6.63 -8.87
CA PHE A 41 -14.97 7.84 -8.08
C PHE A 41 -14.17 9.04 -8.62
N LEU A 42 -12.92 8.83 -9.03
CA LEU A 42 -12.10 9.88 -9.66
C LEU A 42 -12.72 10.37 -10.97
N GLN A 43 -13.21 9.46 -11.81
CA GLN A 43 -13.87 9.82 -13.06
C GLN A 43 -15.13 10.67 -12.83
N VAL A 44 -15.96 10.29 -11.86
CA VAL A 44 -17.16 11.08 -11.49
C VAL A 44 -16.76 12.43 -10.91
N LEU A 45 -15.74 12.47 -10.06
CA LEU A 45 -15.24 13.73 -9.48
C LEU A 45 -14.70 14.69 -10.56
N GLU A 46 -14.02 14.18 -11.58
CA GLU A 46 -13.54 14.99 -12.71
C GLU A 46 -14.70 15.59 -13.51
N GLU A 47 -15.75 14.81 -13.77
CA GLU A 47 -16.97 15.33 -14.42
C GLU A 47 -17.71 16.34 -13.55
N LEU A 48 -17.79 16.14 -12.24
CA LEU A 48 -18.37 17.11 -11.30
C LEU A 48 -17.58 18.42 -11.30
N ILE A 49 -16.25 18.36 -11.29
CA ILE A 49 -15.40 19.56 -11.39
C ILE A 49 -15.67 20.30 -12.69
N ARG A 50 -15.81 19.56 -13.81
CA ARG A 50 -16.13 20.14 -15.12
C ARG A 50 -17.50 20.84 -15.11
N GLU A 51 -18.55 20.18 -14.66
CA GLU A 51 -19.90 20.77 -14.55
C GLU A 51 -19.87 22.04 -13.68
N VAL A 52 -19.24 21.95 -12.52
CA VAL A 52 -19.10 23.09 -11.62
C VAL A 52 -18.31 24.24 -12.25
N ALA A 53 -17.27 23.94 -13.02
CA ALA A 53 -16.48 24.94 -13.75
C ALA A 53 -17.27 25.60 -14.89
N CYS A 54 -18.17 24.87 -15.55
CA CYS A 54 -19.08 25.43 -16.54
C CYS A 54 -20.06 26.44 -15.91
N GLU A 55 -20.54 26.18 -14.69
CA GLU A 55 -21.40 27.11 -13.95
C GLU A 55 -20.62 28.30 -13.35
N CYS A 56 -19.49 28.04 -12.70
CA CYS A 56 -18.65 29.03 -12.03
C CYS A 56 -17.18 28.57 -12.07
N PRO A 57 -16.37 29.14 -12.98
CA PRO A 57 -14.97 28.75 -13.17
C PRO A 57 -14.12 28.80 -11.91
N GLU A 58 -14.34 29.78 -11.03
CA GLU A 58 -13.60 29.97 -9.79
C GLU A 58 -13.84 28.81 -8.81
N ARG A 59 -15.09 28.34 -8.72
CA ARG A 59 -15.46 27.19 -7.91
C ARG A 59 -14.90 25.90 -8.51
N GLY A 60 -14.93 25.76 -9.83
CA GLY A 60 -14.29 24.66 -10.53
C GLY A 60 -12.79 24.59 -10.25
N LEU A 61 -12.09 25.73 -10.34
CA LEU A 61 -10.67 25.85 -10.03
C LEU A 61 -10.35 25.50 -8.57
N MET A 62 -11.21 25.91 -7.63
CA MET A 62 -11.06 25.54 -6.22
C MET A 62 -11.13 24.01 -6.05
N LEU A 63 -12.15 23.36 -6.62
CA LEU A 63 -12.31 21.90 -6.53
C LEU A 63 -11.17 21.15 -7.22
N LEU A 64 -10.66 21.67 -8.34
CA LEU A 64 -9.49 21.14 -9.04
C LEU A 64 -8.26 21.12 -8.11
N ARG A 65 -7.97 22.23 -7.44
CA ARG A 65 -6.85 22.32 -6.49
C ARG A 65 -7.02 21.39 -5.30
N LEU A 66 -8.23 21.30 -4.77
CA LEU A 66 -8.53 20.38 -3.66
C LEU A 66 -8.31 18.92 -4.07
N ARG A 67 -8.74 18.53 -5.26
CA ARG A 67 -8.48 17.18 -5.80
C ARG A 67 -6.98 16.89 -5.90
N ASP A 68 -6.20 17.85 -6.41
CA ASP A 68 -4.76 17.67 -6.60
C ASP A 68 -4.02 17.56 -5.25
N GLU A 69 -4.41 18.36 -4.25
CA GLU A 69 -3.91 18.27 -2.87
C GLU A 69 -4.21 16.90 -2.24
N LEU A 70 -5.44 16.40 -2.42
CA LEU A 70 -5.83 15.06 -1.93
C LEU A 70 -5.04 13.95 -2.61
N ARG A 71 -4.81 14.03 -3.92
CA ARG A 71 -3.98 13.07 -4.66
C ARG A 71 -2.55 13.05 -4.12
N LEU A 72 -1.93 14.23 -3.95
CA LEU A 72 -0.58 14.34 -3.40
C LEU A 72 -0.50 13.76 -1.98
N THR A 73 -1.52 14.01 -1.16
CA THR A 73 -1.62 13.46 0.20
C THR A 73 -1.69 11.92 0.19
N ILE A 74 -2.53 11.35 -0.68
CA ILE A 74 -2.65 9.89 -0.82
C ILE A 74 -1.33 9.27 -1.30
N GLU A 75 -0.67 9.87 -2.29
CA GLU A 75 0.63 9.43 -2.80
C GLU A 75 1.69 9.45 -1.69
N ALA A 76 1.74 10.52 -0.89
CA ALA A 76 2.66 10.60 0.24
C ALA A 76 2.43 9.46 1.26
N TYR A 77 1.18 9.14 1.59
CA TYR A 77 0.86 8.01 2.46
C TYR A 77 1.25 6.66 1.84
N GLN A 78 1.04 6.47 0.53
CA GLN A 78 1.47 5.26 -0.17
C GLN A 78 3.00 5.10 -0.14
N THR A 79 3.75 6.17 -0.39
CA THR A 79 5.21 6.19 -0.28
C THR A 79 5.66 5.81 1.14
N LEU A 80 5.08 6.42 2.17
CA LEU A 80 5.42 6.10 3.56
C LEU A 80 5.14 4.63 3.88
N TYR A 81 4.00 4.08 3.45
CA TYR A 81 3.65 2.68 3.64
C TYR A 81 4.66 1.73 2.96
N HIS A 82 5.01 2.00 1.70
CA HIS A 82 6.00 1.21 0.97
C HIS A 82 7.39 1.28 1.62
N ASN A 83 7.78 2.45 2.11
CA ASN A 83 9.03 2.63 2.84
C ASN A 83 9.02 1.84 4.16
N SER A 84 7.90 1.85 4.91
CA SER A 84 7.77 1.07 6.15
C SER A 84 7.90 -0.44 5.91
N ILE A 85 7.27 -0.97 4.85
CA ILE A 85 7.42 -2.39 4.49
C ILE A 85 8.87 -2.71 4.12
N SER A 86 9.49 -1.85 3.32
CA SER A 86 10.87 -2.04 2.86
C SER A 86 11.85 -2.05 4.03
N TYR A 87 11.68 -1.13 4.99
CA TYR A 87 12.44 -1.10 6.22
C TYR A 87 12.23 -2.38 7.06
N GLY A 88 10.99 -2.82 7.24
CA GLY A 88 10.68 -4.06 7.96
C GLY A 88 11.38 -5.28 7.35
N ARG A 89 11.36 -5.39 6.02
CA ARG A 89 12.07 -6.46 5.28
C ARG A 89 13.58 -6.40 5.51
N GLN A 90 14.18 -5.23 5.42
CA GLN A 90 15.62 -5.05 5.65
C GLN A 90 16.00 -5.47 7.07
N LYS A 91 15.17 -5.13 8.08
CA LYS A 91 15.41 -5.54 9.46
C LYS A 91 15.26 -7.03 9.70
N ALA A 92 14.31 -7.69 9.03
CA ALA A 92 14.21 -9.15 9.08
C ALA A 92 15.49 -9.82 8.54
N VAL A 93 15.96 -9.40 7.37
CA VAL A 93 17.21 -9.92 6.78
C VAL A 93 18.43 -9.61 7.66
N GLN A 94 18.50 -8.41 8.22
CA GLN A 94 19.58 -8.03 9.13
C GLN A 94 19.61 -8.93 10.39
N ALA A 95 18.46 -9.33 10.92
CA ALA A 95 18.38 -10.19 12.09
C ALA A 95 18.88 -11.62 11.82
N GLU A 96 18.75 -12.10 10.58
CA GLU A 96 19.25 -13.42 10.15
C GLU A 96 20.75 -13.40 9.80
N THR A 97 21.31 -12.20 9.61
CA THR A 97 22.73 -12.05 9.22
C THR A 97 23.64 -12.51 10.37
N GLY A 98 24.58 -13.40 10.07
CA GLY A 98 25.55 -13.94 11.04
C GLY A 98 25.04 -15.13 11.87
N VAL A 99 23.75 -15.47 11.80
CA VAL A 99 23.21 -16.65 12.51
C VAL A 99 23.93 -17.93 12.08
N GLY A 100 24.12 -18.14 10.77
CA GLY A 100 24.83 -19.32 10.27
C GLY A 100 26.30 -19.39 10.67
N GLU A 101 26.98 -18.24 10.79
CA GLU A 101 28.36 -18.19 11.29
C GLU A 101 28.42 -18.59 12.76
N PHE A 102 27.51 -18.05 13.59
CA PHE A 102 27.41 -18.41 14.99
C PHE A 102 27.01 -19.88 15.19
N GLU A 103 26.13 -20.43 14.37
CA GLU A 103 25.79 -21.85 14.39
C GLU A 103 27.01 -22.73 14.09
N GLY A 104 27.83 -22.35 13.11
CA GLY A 104 29.10 -23.02 12.82
C GLY A 104 30.10 -22.95 13.98
N GLU A 105 30.25 -21.77 14.59
CA GLU A 105 31.09 -21.54 15.78
C GLU A 105 30.65 -22.43 16.96
N ILE A 106 29.34 -22.53 17.20
CA ILE A 106 28.76 -23.38 18.25
C ILE A 106 29.10 -24.85 18.02
N VAL A 107 28.99 -25.36 16.78
CA VAL A 107 29.34 -26.74 16.45
C VAL A 107 30.83 -27.01 16.70
N ARG A 108 31.70 -26.10 16.25
CA ARG A 108 33.15 -26.20 16.44
C ARG A 108 33.52 -26.28 17.92
N LEU A 109 32.99 -25.35 18.73
CA LEU A 109 33.26 -25.29 20.18
C LEU A 109 32.73 -26.52 20.93
N LYS A 110 31.59 -27.09 20.51
CA LYS A 110 31.06 -28.33 21.11
C LYS A 110 31.98 -29.53 20.90
N VAL A 111 32.53 -29.67 19.69
CA VAL A 111 33.49 -30.74 19.35
C VAL A 111 34.78 -30.57 20.14
N GLU A 112 35.34 -29.35 20.17
CA GLU A 112 36.57 -29.06 20.93
C GLU A 112 36.40 -29.35 22.42
N ARG A 113 35.28 -28.95 23.01
CA ARG A 113 34.94 -29.26 24.41
C ARG A 113 34.92 -30.78 24.65
N GLU A 114 34.30 -31.56 23.77
CA GLU A 114 34.24 -33.03 23.91
C GLU A 114 35.62 -33.67 23.87
N GLN A 115 36.48 -33.22 22.95
CA GLN A 115 37.87 -33.66 22.87
C GLN A 115 38.65 -33.33 24.15
N LEU A 116 38.53 -32.10 24.64
CA LEU A 116 39.20 -31.66 25.87
C LEU A 116 38.71 -32.43 27.10
N VAL A 117 37.41 -32.74 27.18
CA VAL A 117 36.83 -33.55 28.25
C VAL A 117 37.36 -34.99 28.21
N SER A 118 37.45 -35.62 27.03
CA SER A 118 38.05 -36.96 26.90
C SER A 118 39.50 -36.96 27.35
N LYS A 119 40.30 -36.00 26.87
CA LYS A 119 41.71 -35.88 27.23
C LYS A 119 41.91 -35.65 28.73
N LYS A 120 41.05 -34.85 29.37
CA LYS A 120 41.06 -34.66 30.83
C LYS A 120 40.79 -35.97 31.57
N ARG A 121 39.82 -36.78 31.11
CA ARG A 121 39.53 -38.09 31.72
C ARG A 121 40.71 -39.05 31.61
N GLU A 122 41.34 -39.11 30.44
CA GLU A 122 42.53 -39.94 30.21
C GLU A 122 43.70 -39.55 31.14
N LEU A 123 43.91 -38.25 31.34
CA LEU A 123 44.96 -37.73 32.23
C LEU A 123 44.64 -37.92 33.72
N ALA A 124 43.36 -37.99 34.10
CA ALA A 124 42.94 -38.21 35.49
C ALA A 124 42.97 -39.70 35.90
N HIS A 125 43.05 -40.62 34.93
CA HIS A 125 43.18 -42.06 35.15
C HIS A 125 44.63 -42.57 35.05
N LYS A 126 45.60 -41.66 34.91
CA LYS A 126 47.04 -41.91 35.09
C LYS A 126 47.49 -41.45 36.47
#